data_AF-A0A813Q6L0-F1
#
_entry.id   AF-A0A813Q6L0-F1
#
_cell.length_a   1.000
_cell.length_b   1.000
_cell.length_c   1.000
_cell.angle_alpha   90.00
_cell.angle_beta   90.00
_cell.angle_gamma   90.00
#
_symmetry.space_group_name_H-M   'P 1'
#
loop_
_entity.id
_entity.type
_entity.pdbx_description
1 polymer ?
#
loop_
_entity_poly.entity_id
_entity_poly.type
_entity_poly.pdbx_seq_one_letter_code
_entity_poly.pdbx_strand_id
1 'polypeptide(L)'
;MFRLLLMYFLIIGCQYIDSSFARESVGCSAEDNQLRATASSFKKIIDVGSSYMHNRGNSRSIRVDGAYSTIYLAGVTSIRSLSTNASLLGDFDGQVRNVFARINQTLVEQYCSELHDLVSTTAFITNGNFSKRYAELRKEIFNGRDFPASALITITSLANEEMLVEVQAIAIIPSRNKEQIIRSNSFVIFICFFFIRQLFS
;
A
#
# COMPACT_ATOMS: atom_id res chain seq x y z
N MET A 1 53.62 -3.21 -8.39
CA MET A 1 52.98 -2.94 -7.08
C MET A 1 51.54 -2.39 -7.20
N PHE A 2 51.24 -1.48 -8.13
CA PHE A 2 49.88 -0.92 -8.30
C PHE A 2 48.79 -1.90 -8.77
N ARG A 3 49.14 -2.96 -9.51
CA ARG A 3 48.17 -3.98 -9.96
C ARG A 3 47.60 -4.87 -8.85
N LEU A 4 48.33 -5.06 -7.74
CA LEU A 4 47.83 -5.86 -6.61
C LEU A 4 46.91 -5.05 -5.67
N LEU A 5 47.12 -3.73 -5.54
CA LEU A 5 46.24 -2.86 -4.74
C LEU A 5 44.85 -2.68 -5.39
N LEU A 6 44.79 -2.61 -6.72
CA LEU A 6 43.53 -2.49 -7.46
C LEU A 6 42.67 -3.76 -7.36
N MET A 7 43.32 -4.92 -7.34
CA MET A 7 42.65 -6.22 -7.17
C MET A 7 42.12 -6.40 -5.75
N TYR A 8 42.83 -5.87 -4.74
CA TYR A 8 42.36 -5.84 -3.35
C TYR A 8 41.13 -4.94 -3.16
N PHE A 9 41.08 -3.78 -3.83
CA PHE A 9 39.89 -2.91 -3.82
C PHE A 9 38.67 -3.54 -4.53
N LEU A 10 38.88 -4.29 -5.61
CA LEU A 10 37.82 -5.03 -6.29
C LEU A 10 37.29 -6.21 -5.47
N ILE A 11 38.16 -6.90 -4.73
CA ILE A 11 37.77 -8.04 -3.87
C ILE A 11 37.07 -7.56 -2.59
N ILE A 12 37.54 -6.48 -1.96
CA ILE A 12 36.85 -5.85 -0.82
C ILE A 12 35.51 -5.22 -1.27
N GLY A 13 35.46 -4.64 -2.46
CA GLY A 13 34.23 -4.13 -3.06
C GLY A 13 33.20 -5.22 -3.34
N CYS A 14 33.63 -6.44 -3.68
CA CYS A 14 32.74 -7.56 -3.98
C CYS A 14 32.15 -8.22 -2.71
N GLN A 15 32.90 -8.25 -1.60
CA GLN A 15 32.40 -8.74 -0.31
C GLN A 15 31.49 -7.74 0.43
N TYR A 16 31.44 -6.48 0.00
CA TYR A 16 30.48 -5.49 0.53
C TYR A 16 29.09 -5.54 -0.14
N ILE A 17 28.92 -6.38 -1.17
CA ILE A 17 27.66 -6.48 -1.92
C ILE A 17 26.69 -7.49 -1.28
N ASP A 18 27.16 -8.34 -0.34
CA ASP A 18 26.38 -9.48 0.16
C ASP A 18 25.73 -9.28 1.55
N SER A 19 25.80 -8.06 2.10
CA SER A 19 25.06 -7.70 3.33
C SER A 19 24.10 -6.54 3.17
N SER A 20 24.03 -5.96 1.98
CA SER A 20 22.93 -5.09 1.56
C SER A 20 21.93 -5.89 0.72
N PHE A 21 21.31 -6.92 1.33
CA PHE A 21 19.86 -7.07 1.19
C PHE A 21 19.22 -5.88 1.92
N ALA A 22 19.59 -4.67 1.47
CA ALA A 22 19.00 -3.44 1.90
C ALA A 22 17.55 -3.58 1.51
N ARG A 23 16.67 -3.45 2.50
CA ARG A 23 15.33 -2.92 2.29
C ARG A 23 15.44 -1.79 1.28
N GLU A 24 15.26 -2.07 -0.01
CA GLU A 24 14.62 -1.10 -0.87
C GLU A 24 13.22 -0.99 -0.29
N SER A 25 13.03 -0.05 0.65
CA SER A 25 11.83 0.75 0.57
C SER A 25 11.88 1.33 -0.84
N VAL A 26 11.24 0.65 -1.79
CA VAL A 26 11.18 1.12 -3.17
C VAL A 26 10.29 2.35 -3.12
N GLY A 27 10.87 3.48 -2.72
CA GLY A 27 10.21 4.76 -2.74
C GLY A 27 9.74 5.02 -4.17
N CYS A 28 8.60 5.70 -4.28
CA CYS A 28 7.95 5.90 -5.57
C CYS A 28 8.85 6.62 -6.57
N SER A 29 9.18 5.93 -7.66
CA SER A 29 9.88 6.53 -8.78
C SER A 29 8.92 7.35 -9.65
N ALA A 30 9.46 8.27 -10.45
CA ALA A 30 8.66 9.01 -11.43
C ALA A 30 7.96 8.08 -12.45
N GLU A 31 8.57 6.94 -12.77
CA GLU A 31 8.00 5.93 -13.66
C GLU A 31 6.79 5.21 -13.03
N ASP A 32 6.83 4.91 -11.73
CA ASP A 32 5.70 4.28 -11.02
C ASP A 32 4.46 5.19 -11.06
N ASN A 33 4.66 6.51 -10.90
CA ASN A 33 3.60 7.50 -11.02
C ASN A 33 3.06 7.63 -12.45
N GLN A 34 3.91 7.50 -13.47
CA GLN A 34 3.51 7.56 -14.88
C GLN A 34 2.75 6.29 -15.33
N LEU A 35 3.20 5.11 -14.88
CA LEU A 35 2.49 3.84 -15.06
C LEU A 35 1.09 3.94 -14.44
N ARG A 36 0.97 4.49 -13.23
CA ARG A 36 -0.33 4.74 -12.59
C ARG A 36 -1.22 5.69 -13.39
N ALA A 37 -0.69 6.82 -13.85
CA ALA A 37 -1.47 7.80 -14.62
C ALA A 37 -2.03 7.22 -15.94
N THR A 38 -1.33 6.25 -16.53
CA THR A 38 -1.76 5.56 -17.76
C THR A 38 -2.62 4.31 -17.48
N ALA A 39 -2.56 3.77 -16.27
CA ALA A 39 -3.25 2.55 -15.86
C ALA A 39 -4.74 2.75 -15.47
N SER A 40 -5.38 3.84 -15.87
CA SER A 40 -6.78 4.19 -15.56
C SER A 40 -7.86 3.14 -15.97
N SER A 41 -7.51 1.91 -16.36
CA SER A 41 -8.45 0.88 -16.85
C SER A 41 -8.40 -0.50 -16.18
N PHE A 42 -7.49 -0.79 -15.24
CA PHE A 42 -7.36 -2.18 -14.72
C PHE A 42 -8.46 -2.54 -13.72
N LYS A 43 -8.82 -1.65 -12.79
CA LYS A 43 -9.88 -1.88 -11.79
C LYS A 43 -11.23 -1.40 -12.32
N LYS A 44 -12.20 -2.30 -12.45
CA LYS A 44 -13.57 -1.98 -12.89
C LYS A 44 -14.59 -2.47 -11.87
N ILE A 45 -15.46 -1.57 -11.42
CA ILE A 45 -16.68 -1.95 -10.70
C ILE A 45 -17.65 -2.48 -11.75
N ILE A 46 -17.92 -3.78 -11.71
CA ILE A 46 -18.80 -4.43 -12.68
C ILE A 46 -20.25 -4.38 -12.22
N ASP A 47 -20.46 -4.50 -10.91
CA ASP A 47 -21.78 -4.43 -10.30
C ASP A 47 -21.72 -3.61 -9.01
N VAL A 48 -22.35 -2.44 -9.04
CA VAL A 48 -22.48 -1.51 -7.90
C VAL A 48 -23.41 -2.04 -6.81
N GLY A 49 -24.16 -3.11 -7.07
CA GLY A 49 -25.08 -3.70 -6.13
C GLY A 49 -26.48 -3.07 -6.13
N SER A 50 -27.30 -3.46 -5.16
CA SER A 50 -28.58 -2.80 -4.90
C SER A 50 -28.36 -1.41 -4.32
N SER A 51 -29.39 -0.55 -4.36
CA SER A 51 -29.35 0.77 -3.70
C SER A 51 -28.95 0.66 -2.23
N TYR A 52 -29.34 -0.43 -1.55
CA TYR A 52 -28.89 -0.74 -0.20
C TYR A 52 -27.37 -0.91 -0.09
N MET A 53 -26.74 -1.70 -0.96
CA MET A 53 -25.28 -1.91 -0.94
C MET A 53 -24.51 -0.63 -1.25
N HIS A 54 -24.95 0.10 -2.28
CA HIS A 54 -24.34 1.37 -2.65
C HIS A 54 -24.46 2.41 -1.53
N ASN A 55 -25.63 2.51 -0.88
CA ASN A 55 -25.83 3.38 0.28
C ASN A 55 -25.02 2.98 1.52
N ARG A 56 -24.54 1.73 1.57
CA ARG A 56 -23.62 1.25 2.59
C ARG A 56 -22.15 1.48 2.22
N GLY A 57 -21.85 1.96 1.01
CA GLY A 57 -20.49 2.16 0.53
C GLY A 57 -19.78 0.86 0.17
N ASN A 58 -20.49 -0.07 -0.49
CA ASN A 58 -19.97 -1.36 -0.95
C ASN A 58 -20.18 -1.54 -2.46
N SER A 59 -19.19 -2.10 -3.14
CA SER A 59 -19.37 -2.68 -4.49
C SER A 59 -19.77 -4.15 -4.38
N ARG A 60 -20.71 -4.64 -5.22
CA ARG A 60 -21.09 -6.06 -5.23
C ARG A 60 -20.00 -6.92 -5.85
N SER A 61 -19.42 -6.47 -6.95
CA SER A 61 -18.28 -7.15 -7.56
C SER A 61 -17.31 -6.17 -8.22
N ILE A 62 -16.03 -6.52 -8.17
CA ILE A 62 -14.93 -5.79 -8.81
C ILE A 62 -14.18 -6.79 -9.69
N ARG A 63 -13.91 -6.40 -10.94
CA ARG A 63 -13.04 -7.13 -11.85
C ARG A 63 -11.75 -6.36 -12.03
N VAL A 64 -10.64 -7.08 -12.04
CA VAL A 64 -9.33 -6.55 -12.40
C VAL A 64 -8.87 -7.22 -13.69
N ASP A 65 -8.51 -6.40 -14.67
CA ASP A 65 -7.98 -6.84 -15.96
C ASP A 65 -6.48 -6.49 -16.10
N GLY A 66 -5.72 -7.31 -16.81
CA GLY A 66 -4.34 -6.99 -17.22
C GLY A 66 -3.24 -7.56 -16.31
N ALA A 67 -2.04 -6.96 -16.39
CA ALA A 67 -0.89 -7.35 -15.57
C ALA A 67 -0.86 -6.51 -14.28
N TYR A 68 -1.00 -7.17 -13.14
CA TYR A 68 -1.13 -6.52 -11.84
C TYR A 68 -0.41 -7.25 -10.72
N SER A 69 0.01 -6.49 -9.72
CA SER A 69 0.53 -7.01 -8.45
C SER A 69 -0.55 -6.89 -7.39
N THR A 70 -0.66 -7.91 -6.54
CA THR A 70 -1.61 -7.92 -5.40
C THR A 70 -0.87 -7.58 -4.12
N ILE A 71 -1.41 -6.64 -3.36
CA ILE A 71 -0.90 -6.23 -2.05
C ILE A 71 -1.86 -6.77 -0.99
N TYR A 72 -1.36 -7.66 -0.13
CA TYR A 72 -2.08 -8.16 1.02
C TYR A 72 -1.67 -7.34 2.26
N LEU A 73 -2.60 -6.58 2.82
CA LEU A 73 -2.37 -5.82 4.04
C LEU A 73 -2.79 -6.67 5.25
N ALA A 74 -1.99 -6.61 6.31
CA ALA A 74 -2.38 -7.18 7.60
C ALA A 74 -3.63 -6.49 8.15
N GLY A 75 -4.25 -7.08 9.17
CA GLY A 75 -5.31 -6.42 9.94
C GLY A 75 -4.78 -5.12 10.55
N VAL A 76 -5.38 -3.99 10.18
CA VAL A 76 -5.00 -2.68 10.68
C VAL A 76 -5.99 -2.24 11.76
N THR A 77 -5.45 -1.88 12.90
CA THR A 77 -6.17 -1.36 14.07
C THR A 77 -5.54 -0.04 14.52
N SER A 78 -6.21 0.69 15.40
CA SER A 78 -5.67 1.93 15.94
C SER A 78 -6.36 2.34 17.23
N ILE A 79 -5.58 2.55 18.29
CA ILE A 79 -6.02 3.21 19.53
C ILE A 79 -5.38 4.60 19.74
N ARG A 80 -4.55 5.05 18.79
CA ARG A 80 -3.90 6.36 18.82
C ARG A 80 -3.81 7.00 17.44
N SER A 81 -4.12 8.29 17.39
CA SER A 81 -4.07 9.12 16.18
C SER A 81 -2.70 9.05 15.51
N LEU A 82 -2.69 8.87 14.19
CA LEU A 82 -1.47 8.84 13.39
C LEU A 82 -0.79 10.23 13.35
N SER A 83 -1.58 11.30 13.29
CA SER A 83 -1.06 12.67 13.14
C SER A 83 -0.66 13.33 14.46
N THR A 84 -1.47 13.14 15.51
CA THR A 84 -1.30 13.84 16.79
C THR A 84 -0.85 12.94 17.93
N ASN A 85 -0.84 11.61 17.71
CA ASN A 85 -0.60 10.63 18.77
C ASN A 85 -1.62 10.70 19.93
N ALA A 86 -2.71 11.46 19.78
CA ALA A 86 -3.78 11.54 20.78
C ALA A 86 -4.45 10.17 20.97
N SER A 87 -4.93 9.91 22.19
CA SER A 87 -5.71 8.72 22.51
C SER A 87 -7.02 8.70 21.72
N LEU A 88 -7.38 7.52 21.18
CA LEU A 88 -8.66 7.25 20.51
C LEU A 88 -9.47 6.19 21.27
N LEU A 89 -9.19 6.03 22.57
CA LEU A 89 -9.93 5.08 23.43
C LEU A 89 -11.41 5.49 23.50
N GLY A 90 -12.30 4.55 23.18
CA GLY A 90 -13.74 4.79 23.13
C GLY A 90 -14.23 5.60 21.92
N ASP A 91 -13.34 6.17 21.10
CA ASP A 91 -13.69 6.96 19.92
C ASP A 91 -13.77 6.10 18.66
N PHE A 92 -14.93 5.50 18.40
CA PHE A 92 -15.13 4.64 17.23
C PHE A 92 -14.80 5.35 15.90
N ASP A 93 -15.31 6.57 15.72
CA ASP A 93 -15.12 7.34 14.49
C ASP A 93 -13.64 7.66 14.26
N GLY A 94 -12.95 8.10 15.32
CA GLY A 94 -11.52 8.36 15.30
C GLY A 94 -10.71 7.11 14.97
N GLN A 95 -11.02 5.95 15.57
CA GLN A 95 -10.35 4.69 15.26
C GLN A 95 -10.55 4.28 13.80
N VAL A 96 -11.78 4.33 13.27
CA VAL A 96 -12.06 4.00 11.85
C VAL A 96 -11.27 4.90 10.90
N ARG A 97 -11.34 6.22 11.09
CA ARG A 97 -10.61 7.16 10.22
C ARG A 97 -9.11 6.93 10.28
N ASN A 98 -8.58 6.65 11.48
CA ASN A 98 -7.15 6.43 11.64
C ASN A 98 -6.69 5.09 11.06
N VAL A 99 -7.51 4.03 11.12
CA VAL A 99 -7.24 2.76 10.44
C VAL A 99 -7.10 2.97 8.94
N PHE A 100 -8.05 3.65 8.30
CA PHE A 100 -7.96 3.94 6.86
C PHE A 100 -6.80 4.89 6.53
N ALA A 101 -6.49 5.86 7.39
CA ALA A 101 -5.31 6.71 7.21
C ALA A 101 -4.00 5.92 7.25
N ARG A 102 -3.86 4.94 8.15
CA ARG A 102 -2.69 4.04 8.23
C ARG A 102 -2.58 3.11 7.02
N ILE A 103 -3.71 2.58 6.55
CA ILE A 103 -3.77 1.81 5.30
C ILE A 103 -3.27 2.69 4.15
N ASN A 104 -3.81 3.90 4.01
CA ASN A 104 -3.40 4.81 2.94
C ASN A 104 -1.93 5.21 3.05
N GLN A 105 -1.42 5.47 4.25
CA GLN A 105 -0.01 5.78 4.49
C GLN A 105 0.88 4.64 3.97
N THR A 106 0.55 3.40 4.33
CA THR A 106 1.27 2.21 3.86
C THR A 106 1.26 2.10 2.34
N LEU A 107 0.08 2.30 1.72
CA LEU A 107 -0.10 2.27 0.27
C LEU A 107 0.73 3.34 -0.46
N VAL A 108 0.71 4.57 0.06
CA VAL A 108 1.43 5.71 -0.53
C VAL A 108 2.94 5.53 -0.37
N GLU A 109 3.40 5.25 0.85
CA GLU A 109 4.83 5.22 1.18
C GLU A 109 5.57 4.02 0.56
N GLN A 110 4.90 2.87 0.44
CA GLN A 110 5.55 1.62 0.03
C GLN A 110 5.21 1.19 -1.40
N TYR A 111 4.09 1.66 -1.96
CA TYR A 111 3.52 1.08 -3.17
C TYR A 111 3.03 2.10 -4.21
N CYS A 112 3.15 3.40 -3.96
CA CYS A 112 2.66 4.45 -4.87
C CYS A 112 1.17 4.35 -5.16
N SER A 113 0.46 3.79 -4.19
CA SER A 113 -0.94 3.41 -4.27
C SER A 113 -1.75 4.28 -3.32
N GLU A 114 -3.08 4.23 -3.46
CA GLU A 114 -3.99 4.94 -2.57
C GLU A 114 -5.20 4.08 -2.21
N LEU A 115 -6.06 4.57 -1.31
CA LEU A 115 -7.28 3.85 -0.92
C LEU A 115 -8.16 3.41 -2.10
N HIS A 116 -8.19 4.17 -3.19
CA HIS A 116 -8.97 3.84 -4.38
C HIS A 116 -8.45 2.61 -5.14
N ASP A 117 -7.25 2.11 -4.83
CA ASP A 117 -6.72 0.84 -5.37
C ASP A 117 -7.16 -0.38 -4.55
N LEU A 118 -7.82 -0.19 -3.40
CA LEU A 118 -8.38 -1.28 -2.62
C LEU A 118 -9.48 -1.98 -3.41
N VAL A 119 -9.37 -3.31 -3.54
CA VAL A 119 -10.37 -4.15 -4.21
C VAL A 119 -11.24 -4.92 -3.22
N SER A 120 -10.72 -5.18 -2.02
CA SER A 120 -11.47 -5.86 -0.96
C SER A 120 -11.11 -5.32 0.41
N THR A 121 -12.10 -5.19 1.29
CA THR A 121 -11.91 -4.92 2.71
C THR A 121 -12.80 -5.80 3.59
N THR A 122 -12.23 -6.37 4.64
CA THR A 122 -12.97 -7.08 5.68
C THR A 122 -12.80 -6.31 6.98
N ALA A 123 -13.92 -5.82 7.51
CA ALA A 123 -13.95 -5.05 8.73
C ALA A 123 -14.59 -5.85 9.87
N PHE A 124 -13.95 -5.81 11.02
CA PHE A 124 -14.43 -6.40 12.26
C PHE A 124 -14.73 -5.30 13.26
N ILE A 125 -15.91 -5.33 13.88
CA ILE A 125 -16.34 -4.36 14.90
C ILE A 125 -16.79 -5.09 16.16
N THR A 126 -16.55 -4.50 17.32
CA THR A 126 -16.90 -5.12 18.62
C THR A 126 -18.35 -4.89 19.05
N ASN A 127 -19.04 -3.93 18.43
CA ASN A 127 -20.45 -3.63 18.72
C ASN A 127 -21.25 -3.45 17.42
N GLY A 128 -22.30 -4.26 17.25
CA GLY A 128 -23.17 -4.24 16.07
C GLY A 128 -23.86 -2.89 15.82
N ASN A 129 -24.06 -2.08 16.87
CA ASN A 129 -24.64 -0.74 16.75
C ASN A 129 -23.76 0.22 15.93
N PHE A 130 -22.46 -0.05 15.81
CA PHE A 130 -21.56 0.71 14.96
C PHE A 130 -21.74 0.44 13.46
N SER A 131 -22.50 -0.59 13.08
CA SER A 131 -22.59 -1.02 11.68
C SER A 131 -23.08 0.09 10.74
N LYS A 132 -24.10 0.85 11.15
CA LYS A 132 -24.60 1.99 10.35
C LYS A 132 -23.54 3.09 10.25
N ARG A 133 -22.93 3.45 11.39
CA ARG A 133 -21.92 4.52 11.45
C ARG A 133 -20.67 4.18 10.64
N TYR A 134 -20.21 2.93 10.69
CA TYR A 134 -19.10 2.46 9.87
C TYR A 134 -19.35 2.67 8.36
N ALA A 135 -20.56 2.36 7.90
CA ALA A 135 -20.92 2.54 6.50
C ALA A 135 -20.94 4.04 6.09
N GLU A 136 -21.40 4.92 6.97
CA GLU A 136 -21.35 6.38 6.76
C GLU A 136 -19.89 6.87 6.66
N LEU A 137 -19.05 6.49 7.63
CA LEU A 137 -17.63 6.84 7.64
C LEU A 137 -16.90 6.34 6.39
N ARG A 138 -17.15 5.10 5.96
CA ARG A 138 -16.59 4.56 4.73
C ARG A 138 -17.03 5.36 3.51
N LYS A 139 -18.29 5.80 3.43
CA LYS A 139 -18.75 6.67 2.34
C LYS A 139 -18.00 8.00 2.32
N GLU A 140 -17.79 8.61 3.47
CA GLU A 140 -17.01 9.85 3.59
C GLU A 140 -15.55 9.64 3.15
N ILE A 141 -14.90 8.58 3.62
CA ILE A 141 -13.48 8.27 3.34
C ILE A 141 -13.25 8.05 1.83
N PHE A 142 -14.19 7.41 1.14
CA PHE A 142 -14.08 7.11 -0.29
C PHE A 142 -14.79 8.16 -1.17
N ASN A 143 -15.16 9.33 -0.62
CA ASN A 143 -15.82 10.41 -1.36
C ASN A 143 -17.11 9.97 -2.11
N GLY A 144 -17.82 8.99 -1.56
CA GLY A 144 -19.08 8.50 -2.14
C GLY A 144 -18.94 7.61 -3.38
N ARG A 145 -17.72 7.21 -3.79
CA ARG A 145 -17.46 6.46 -5.03
C ARG A 145 -16.35 5.43 -4.88
N ASP A 146 -16.17 4.60 -5.90
CA ASP A 146 -15.03 3.68 -6.04
C ASP A 146 -14.79 2.72 -4.86
N PHE A 147 -15.87 2.32 -4.19
CA PHE A 147 -15.82 1.46 -3.01
C PHE A 147 -15.21 0.09 -3.31
N PRO A 148 -14.39 -0.48 -2.41
CA PRO A 148 -13.97 -1.87 -2.51
C PRO A 148 -15.19 -2.80 -2.34
N ALA A 149 -15.03 -4.06 -2.76
CA ALA A 149 -15.89 -5.11 -2.23
C ALA A 149 -15.66 -5.19 -0.72
N SER A 150 -16.70 -5.40 0.09
CA SER A 150 -16.50 -5.37 1.53
C SER A 150 -17.47 -6.20 2.34
N ALA A 151 -16.93 -6.82 3.39
CA ALA A 151 -17.64 -7.48 4.46
C ALA A 151 -17.46 -6.71 5.78
N LEU A 152 -18.52 -6.67 6.58
CA LEU A 152 -18.52 -6.10 7.92
C LEU A 152 -19.09 -7.11 8.90
N ILE A 153 -18.33 -7.47 9.93
CA ILE A 153 -18.62 -8.56 10.84
C ILE A 153 -18.57 -8.03 12.27
N THR A 154 -19.61 -8.31 13.05
CA THR A 154 -19.59 -8.05 14.49
C THR A 154 -18.98 -9.26 15.20
N ILE A 155 -17.96 -9.00 16.02
CA ILE A 155 -17.24 -10.03 16.77
C ILE A 155 -17.27 -9.72 18.27
N THR A 156 -16.89 -10.70 19.09
CA THR A 156 -16.90 -10.57 20.55
C THR A 156 -15.75 -9.71 21.09
N SER A 157 -14.56 -9.80 20.50
CA SER A 157 -13.37 -9.08 20.95
C SER A 157 -12.29 -9.03 19.86
N LEU A 158 -11.44 -7.99 19.93
CA LEU A 158 -10.20 -7.86 19.14
C LEU A 158 -8.99 -8.22 20.01
N ALA A 159 -7.78 -8.17 19.43
CA ALA A 159 -6.53 -8.50 20.12
C ALA A 159 -6.26 -7.62 21.37
N ASN A 160 -6.79 -6.40 21.39
CA ASN A 160 -6.85 -5.54 22.58
C ASN A 160 -8.31 -5.08 22.75
N GLU A 161 -8.82 -5.17 23.97
CA GLU A 161 -10.20 -4.82 24.34
C GLU A 161 -10.55 -3.34 24.08
N GLU A 162 -9.54 -2.47 24.03
CA GLU A 162 -9.68 -1.04 23.72
C GLU A 162 -9.93 -0.77 22.22
N MET A 163 -9.68 -1.76 21.37
CA MET A 163 -9.90 -1.65 19.93
C MET A 163 -11.38 -1.87 19.63
N LEU A 164 -11.94 -0.97 18.83
CA LEU A 164 -13.35 -1.02 18.43
C LEU A 164 -13.53 -1.49 16.98
N VAL A 165 -12.46 -1.42 16.19
CA VAL A 165 -12.45 -1.79 14.78
C VAL A 165 -11.08 -2.33 14.34
N GLU A 166 -11.11 -3.35 13.49
CA GLU A 166 -9.96 -3.82 12.73
C GLU A 166 -10.36 -3.98 11.26
N VAL A 167 -9.50 -3.58 10.33
CA VAL A 167 -9.74 -3.70 8.89
C VAL A 167 -8.59 -4.42 8.22
N GLN A 168 -8.88 -5.55 7.58
CA GLN A 168 -8.00 -6.20 6.62
C GLN A 168 -8.34 -5.70 5.22
N ALA A 169 -7.33 -5.47 4.39
CA ALA A 169 -7.52 -4.93 3.05
C ALA A 169 -6.62 -5.61 2.00
N ILE A 170 -7.11 -5.66 0.77
CA ILE A 170 -6.35 -6.12 -0.40
C ILE A 170 -6.37 -4.98 -1.42
N ALA A 171 -5.20 -4.57 -1.87
CA ALA A 171 -5.02 -3.60 -2.94
C ALA A 171 -4.45 -4.27 -4.19
N ILE A 172 -4.72 -3.68 -5.34
CA ILE A 172 -4.13 -4.10 -6.60
C ILE A 172 -3.51 -2.90 -7.29
N ILE A 173 -2.27 -3.06 -7.77
CA ILE A 173 -1.54 -2.05 -8.52
C ILE A 173 -1.05 -2.63 -9.86
N PRO A 174 -0.74 -1.78 -10.86
CA PRO A 174 -0.09 -2.26 -12.08
C PRO A 174 1.20 -3.03 -11.78
N SER A 175 1.45 -4.14 -12.46
CA SER A 175 2.73 -4.85 -12.33
C SER A 175 3.85 -4.01 -12.95
N ARG A 176 4.98 -3.88 -12.25
CA ARG A 176 6.23 -3.44 -12.87
C ARG A 176 6.73 -4.53 -13.82
N ASN A 177 7.00 -4.19 -15.08
CA ASN A 177 7.63 -5.13 -16.01
C ASN A 177 9.05 -5.46 -15.52
N LYS A 178 9.43 -6.75 -15.50
CA LYS A 178 10.77 -7.21 -15.08
C LYS A 178 11.91 -6.53 -15.85
N GLU A 179 11.69 -6.21 -17.13
CA GLU A 179 12.66 -5.52 -17.98
C GLU A 179 12.93 -4.08 -17.53
N GLN A 180 11.97 -3.44 -16.88
CA GLN A 180 12.06 -2.04 -16.43
C GLN A 180 12.89 -1.94 -15.15
N ILE A 181 12.77 -2.94 -14.26
CA ILE A 181 13.62 -3.09 -13.06
C ILE A 181 15.09 -3.31 -13.48
N ILE A 182 15.33 -4.14 -14.49
CA ILE A 182 16.69 -4.39 -15.02
C ILE A 182 17.29 -3.13 -15.67
N ARG A 183 16.49 -2.33 -16.39
CA ARG A 183 16.94 -1.08 -17.01
C ARG A 183 17.29 0.01 -15.99
N SER A 184 16.47 0.17 -14.95
CA SER A 184 16.75 1.10 -13.84
C SER A 184 18.09 0.75 -13.15
N ASN A 185 18.28 -0.53 -12.80
CA ASN A 185 19.53 -0.99 -12.19
C ASN A 185 20.73 -0.90 -13.14
N SER A 186 20.53 -1.16 -14.43
CA SER A 186 21.60 -1.02 -15.43
C SER A 186 22.01 0.44 -15.63
N PHE A 187 21.09 1.40 -15.52
CA PHE A 187 21.38 2.82 -15.66
C PHE A 187 22.17 3.38 -14.47
N VAL A 188 21.85 2.96 -13.25
CA VAL A 188 22.64 3.31 -12.04
C VAL A 188 24.05 2.74 -12.12
N ILE A 189 24.21 1.48 -12.55
CA ILE A 189 25.51 0.87 -12.79
C ILE A 189 26.29 1.66 -13.86
N PHE A 190 25.65 2.04 -14.96
CA PHE A 190 26.30 2.80 -16.03
C PHE A 190 26.76 4.20 -15.59
N ILE A 191 25.95 4.90 -14.77
CA ILE A 191 26.34 6.20 -14.18
C ILE A 191 27.52 6.03 -13.23
N CYS A 192 27.52 5.01 -12.36
CA CYS A 192 28.66 4.70 -11.51
C CYS A 192 29.92 4.45 -12.32
N PHE A 193 29.85 3.65 -13.40
CA PHE A 193 30.99 3.41 -14.29
C PHE A 193 31.46 4.67 -15.03
N PHE A 194 30.54 5.55 -15.45
CA PHE A 194 30.87 6.81 -16.11
C PHE A 194 31.60 7.78 -15.16
N PHE A 195 31.14 7.91 -13.91
CA PHE A 195 31.80 8.76 -12.90
C PHE A 195 33.14 8.19 -12.46
N ILE A 196 33.25 6.88 -12.27
CA ILE A 196 34.54 6.21 -12.00
C ILE A 196 35.52 6.53 -13.14
N ARG A 197 35.08 6.47 -14.39
CA ARG A 197 35.94 6.74 -15.55
C ARG A 197 36.41 8.21 -15.64
N GLN A 198 35.61 9.18 -15.16
CA GLN A 198 36.03 10.59 -15.08
C GLN A 198 37.00 10.88 -13.93
N LEU A 199 36.97 10.09 -12.85
CA LEU A 199 37.89 10.26 -11.71
C LEU A 199 39.31 9.71 -11.99
N PHE A 200 39.47 8.93 -13.06
CA PHE A 200 40.75 8.30 -13.46
C PHE A 200 41.30 8.84 -14.80
N SER A 201 40.80 9.98 -15.28
CA SER A 201 41.35 10.72 -16.42
C SER A 201 41.90 12.07 -15.98
#